data_AF-A0A923TXM1-F1
#
_entry.id   AF-A0A923TXM1-F1
#
_cell.length_a   1.000
_cell.length_b   1.000
_cell.length_c   1.000
_cell.angle_alpha   90.00
_cell.angle_beta   90.00
_cell.angle_gamma   90.00
#
_symmetry.space_group_name_H-M   'P 1'
#
loop_
_entity.id
_entity.type
_entity.pdbx_description
1 polymer ?
#
loop_
_entity_poly.entity_id
_entity_poly.type
_entity_poly.pdbx_seq_one_letter_code
_entity_poly.pdbx_strand_id
1 'polypeptide(L)'
;LGSPAICFLRTLLRYFEKDALLLDAAYNVGAAFLSLFNKPESIAIVRLTTTNNDYWQQSLQYMIAGNLQAMMDEYVYLLRDSENLKTVSDLNTFITDILSIRTAPLETEGLKEFKQNLYGDKLRKKNLRAHYAIEFGTKINTANNSARQINIRQAFNSPFRPFVLATTSIGQEGLDFHFYCKKIFHWNLPSNPVDFEQREGRINRYKGLVIRQNLAYKYRDIAPNEKGADIWEKIFKVAEKEKASSSFPCDLIPFWHTEPVAGLSIQRFVPLYPFSRDRERYDELIRILSFYRLTFGQPRQDELIEALHSIGIAEEMKEELYKLVINLSPVVFMREEVCEEVI
;
A
#
# COMPACT_ATOMS: atom_id res chain seq x y z
N LEU A 1 5.40 27.06 -9.06
CA LEU A 1 6.07 25.77 -8.76
C LEU A 1 5.06 24.71 -8.33
N GLY A 2 4.23 24.94 -7.31
CA GLY A 2 3.26 23.93 -6.83
C GLY A 2 1.89 23.91 -7.49
N SER A 3 1.71 24.47 -8.70
CA SER A 3 0.41 24.38 -9.38
C SER A 3 0.19 22.93 -9.86
N PRO A 4 -0.94 22.27 -9.53
CA PRO A 4 -1.18 20.87 -9.87
C PRO A 4 -1.22 20.65 -11.39
N ALA A 5 -1.82 21.59 -12.14
CA ALA A 5 -1.83 21.56 -13.60
C ALA A 5 -0.41 21.61 -14.16
N ILE A 6 0.46 22.48 -13.62
CA ILE A 6 1.85 22.61 -14.07
C ILE A 6 2.67 21.36 -13.69
N CYS A 7 2.50 20.83 -12.48
CA CYS A 7 3.19 19.63 -12.03
C CYS A 7 2.83 18.41 -12.90
N PHE A 8 1.53 18.22 -13.18
CA PHE A 8 1.05 17.15 -14.04
C PHE A 8 1.53 17.34 -15.48
N LEU A 9 1.44 18.56 -16.04
CA LEU A 9 1.96 18.89 -17.36
C LEU A 9 3.45 18.52 -17.51
N ARG A 10 4.28 18.93 -16.55
CA ARG A 10 5.72 18.62 -16.52
C ARG A 10 5.99 17.12 -16.42
N THR A 11 5.14 16.39 -15.72
CA THR A 11 5.22 14.93 -15.61
C THR A 11 4.95 14.30 -16.98
N LEU A 12 3.85 14.70 -17.64
CA LEU A 12 3.47 14.16 -18.94
C LEU A 12 4.47 14.47 -20.04
N LEU A 13 5.11 15.65 -20.02
CA LEU A 13 6.14 16.03 -20.99
C LEU A 13 7.40 15.13 -20.96
N ARG A 14 7.55 14.26 -19.94
CA ARG A 14 8.62 13.24 -19.92
C ARG A 14 8.30 12.02 -20.80
N TYR A 15 7.03 11.82 -21.12
CA TYR A 15 6.54 10.63 -21.81
C TYR A 15 5.88 10.94 -23.15
N PHE A 16 5.38 12.16 -23.33
CA PHE A 16 4.61 12.57 -24.49
C PHE A 16 5.14 13.89 -25.03
N GLU A 17 5.02 14.06 -26.35
CA GLU A 17 5.28 15.35 -26.98
C GLU A 17 4.21 16.37 -26.60
N LYS A 18 4.55 17.65 -26.71
CA LYS A 18 3.63 18.73 -26.39
C LYS A 18 2.53 18.82 -27.44
N ASP A 19 1.29 18.61 -27.01
CA ASP A 19 0.08 18.70 -27.83
C ASP A 19 -1.06 19.40 -27.05
N ALA A 20 -2.12 19.82 -27.75
CA ALA A 20 -3.31 20.42 -27.17
C ALA A 20 -3.99 19.48 -26.15
N LEU A 21 -4.09 18.18 -26.45
CA LEU A 21 -4.67 17.18 -25.55
C LEU A 21 -3.97 17.13 -24.18
N LEU A 22 -2.65 17.38 -24.17
CA LEU A 22 -1.83 17.37 -22.96
C LEU A 22 -2.07 18.62 -22.11
N LEU A 23 -2.40 19.76 -22.74
CA LEU A 23 -2.86 20.97 -22.03
C LEU A 23 -4.26 20.79 -21.45
N ASP A 24 -5.17 20.14 -22.18
CA ASP A 24 -6.52 19.84 -21.70
C ASP A 24 -6.48 18.89 -20.50
N ALA A 25 -5.64 17.85 -20.57
CA ALA A 25 -5.40 16.94 -19.45
C ALA A 25 -4.83 17.67 -18.22
N ALA A 26 -3.88 18.58 -18.41
CA ALA A 26 -3.33 19.42 -17.35
C ALA A 26 -4.39 20.31 -16.70
N TYR A 27 -5.28 20.91 -17.50
CA TYR A 27 -6.39 21.71 -17.01
C TYR A 27 -7.37 20.87 -16.19
N ASN A 28 -7.80 19.71 -16.71
CA ASN A 28 -8.77 18.83 -16.07
C ASN A 28 -8.28 18.33 -14.70
N VAL A 29 -7.05 17.83 -14.63
CA VAL A 29 -6.43 17.44 -13.35
C VAL A 29 -6.31 18.64 -12.41
N GLY A 30 -5.92 19.82 -12.94
CA GLY A 30 -5.88 21.06 -12.15
C GLY A 30 -7.24 21.43 -11.52
N ALA A 31 -8.32 21.32 -12.28
CA ALA A 31 -9.69 21.57 -11.82
C ALA A 31 -10.16 20.51 -10.80
N ALA A 32 -9.75 19.25 -10.97
CA ALA A 32 -10.01 18.18 -10.02
C ALA A 32 -9.31 18.45 -8.67
N PHE A 33 -8.05 18.92 -8.70
CA PHE A 33 -7.34 19.36 -7.50
C PHE A 33 -8.00 20.57 -6.83
N LEU A 34 -8.49 21.55 -7.60
CA LEU A 34 -9.24 22.67 -7.04
C LEU A 34 -10.47 22.17 -6.28
N SER A 35 -11.20 21.20 -6.86
CA SER A 35 -12.34 20.56 -6.20
C SER A 35 -11.93 19.79 -4.94
N LEU A 36 -10.77 19.13 -4.95
CA LEU A 36 -10.20 18.44 -3.79
C LEU A 36 -9.85 19.43 -2.66
N PHE A 37 -9.18 20.53 -2.97
CA PHE A 37 -8.76 21.53 -1.99
C PHE A 37 -9.93 22.37 -1.47
N ASN A 38 -11.04 22.45 -2.20
CA ASN A 38 -12.25 23.14 -1.72
C ASN A 38 -13.13 22.27 -0.80
N LYS A 39 -12.72 21.03 -0.48
CA LYS A 39 -13.40 20.21 0.53
C LYS A 39 -13.11 20.76 1.94
N PRO A 40 -14.09 20.79 2.86
CA PRO A 40 -13.91 21.34 4.21
C PRO A 40 -12.69 20.78 4.97
N GLU A 41 -12.44 19.47 4.83
CA GLU A 41 -11.34 18.79 5.49
C GLU A 41 -9.98 19.19 4.87
N SER A 42 -9.93 19.44 3.57
CA SER A 42 -8.73 19.92 2.89
C SER A 42 -8.42 21.36 3.30
N ILE A 43 -9.44 22.22 3.36
CA ILE A 43 -9.32 23.60 3.85
C ILE A 43 -8.75 23.62 5.26
N ALA A 44 -9.28 22.78 6.15
CA ALA A 44 -8.79 22.68 7.51
C ALA A 44 -7.31 22.27 7.57
N ILE A 45 -6.90 21.24 6.83
CA ILE A 45 -5.50 20.77 6.81
C ILE A 45 -4.57 21.86 6.27
N VAL A 46 -4.90 22.48 5.15
CA VAL A 46 -4.07 23.52 4.53
C VAL A 46 -3.88 24.70 5.50
N ARG A 47 -4.96 25.17 6.14
CA ARG A 47 -4.89 26.26 7.12
C ARG A 47 -4.08 25.91 8.37
N LEU A 48 -4.12 24.66 8.81
CA LEU A 48 -3.37 24.19 9.98
C LEU A 48 -1.87 24.00 9.71
N THR A 49 -1.48 23.80 8.45
CA THR A 49 -0.10 23.44 8.07
C THR A 49 0.65 24.57 7.38
N THR A 50 -0.01 25.70 7.10
CA THR A 50 0.56 26.85 6.41
C THR A 50 0.30 28.16 7.16
N THR A 51 0.99 29.22 6.77
CA THR A 51 0.93 30.53 7.44
C THR A 51 -0.20 31.42 6.89
N ASN A 52 -0.58 32.47 7.64
CA ASN A 52 -1.66 33.42 7.32
C ASN A 52 -1.42 34.22 6.03
N ASN A 53 -1.65 33.58 4.89
CA ASN A 53 -1.79 34.16 3.55
C ASN A 53 -3.21 33.92 3.00
N ASP A 54 -3.50 34.41 1.80
CA ASP A 54 -4.73 34.01 1.10
C ASP A 54 -4.78 32.49 0.88
N TYR A 55 -5.98 31.90 0.89
CA TYR A 55 -6.15 30.45 0.82
C TYR A 55 -5.51 29.80 -0.43
N TRP A 56 -5.53 30.49 -1.57
CA TRP A 56 -4.92 29.98 -2.80
C TRP A 56 -3.38 29.92 -2.69
N GLN A 57 -2.76 30.87 -1.97
CA GLN A 57 -1.32 30.86 -1.70
C GLN A 57 -0.95 29.75 -0.72
N GLN A 58 -1.74 29.60 0.34
CA GLN A 58 -1.61 28.49 1.29
C GLN A 58 -1.69 27.14 0.58
N SER A 59 -2.65 26.96 -0.33
CA SER A 59 -2.78 25.72 -1.11
C SER A 59 -1.53 25.44 -1.96
N LEU A 60 -0.96 26.48 -2.61
CA LEU A 60 0.29 26.34 -3.37
C LEU A 60 1.48 26.02 -2.46
N GLN A 61 1.60 26.67 -1.31
CA GLN A 61 2.64 26.39 -0.32
C GLN A 61 2.57 24.96 0.18
N TYR A 62 1.37 24.47 0.51
CA TYR A 62 1.13 23.08 0.91
C TYR A 62 1.60 22.10 -0.16
N MET A 63 1.25 22.33 -1.44
CA MET A 63 1.68 21.48 -2.55
C MET A 63 3.20 21.53 -2.82
N ILE A 64 3.85 22.68 -2.59
CA ILE A 64 5.32 22.81 -2.69
C ILE A 64 5.98 22.04 -1.55
N ALA A 65 5.54 22.26 -0.30
CA ALA A 65 6.09 21.61 0.87
C ALA A 65 5.90 20.08 0.85
N GLY A 66 4.75 19.61 0.34
CA GLY A 66 4.46 18.19 0.11
C GLY A 66 5.10 17.61 -1.15
N ASN A 67 5.91 18.39 -1.88
CA ASN A 67 6.59 17.99 -3.11
C ASN A 67 5.66 17.31 -4.14
N LEU A 68 4.58 18.01 -4.51
CA LEU A 68 3.58 17.50 -5.46
C LEU A 68 4.19 17.09 -6.80
N GLN A 69 5.27 17.73 -7.25
CA GLN A 69 5.96 17.34 -8.49
C GLN A 69 6.51 15.92 -8.38
N ALA A 70 7.29 15.61 -7.34
CA ALA A 70 7.87 14.28 -7.16
C ALA A 70 6.79 13.20 -6.97
N MET A 71 5.74 13.52 -6.21
CA MET A 71 4.60 12.62 -6.05
C MET A 71 3.92 12.33 -7.39
N MET A 72 3.70 13.35 -8.23
CA MET A 72 3.05 13.16 -9.53
C MET A 72 3.92 12.36 -10.50
N ASP A 73 5.23 12.63 -10.50
CA ASP A 73 6.21 11.88 -11.29
C ASP A 73 6.19 10.39 -10.94
N GLU A 74 6.23 10.07 -9.65
CA GLU A 74 6.12 8.71 -9.14
C GLU A 74 4.78 8.06 -9.50
N TYR A 75 3.68 8.79 -9.29
CA TYR A 75 2.36 8.21 -9.48
C TYR A 75 2.09 7.90 -10.95
N VAL A 76 2.40 8.82 -11.87
CA VAL A 76 2.24 8.58 -13.31
C VAL A 76 3.14 7.43 -13.76
N TYR A 77 4.38 7.33 -13.25
CA TYR A 77 5.23 6.17 -13.53
C TYR A 77 4.55 4.84 -13.16
N LEU A 78 3.99 4.75 -11.95
CA LEU A 78 3.27 3.55 -11.49
C LEU A 78 2.05 3.22 -12.34
N LEU A 79 1.27 4.25 -12.72
CA LEU A 79 0.10 4.07 -13.57
C LEU A 79 0.45 3.57 -14.98
N ARG A 80 1.51 4.10 -15.57
CA ARG A 80 1.95 3.67 -16.91
C ARG A 80 2.51 2.26 -16.91
N ASP A 81 3.32 1.92 -15.92
CA ASP A 81 4.05 0.66 -15.89
C ASP A 81 3.23 -0.49 -15.29
N SER A 82 2.53 -0.27 -14.17
CA SER A 82 1.84 -1.33 -13.44
C SER A 82 0.35 -1.44 -13.76
N GLU A 83 -0.32 -0.32 -14.09
CA GLU A 83 -1.73 -0.33 -14.54
C GLU A 83 -1.87 -0.23 -16.07
N ASN A 84 -0.75 -0.19 -16.81
CA ASN A 84 -0.69 -0.15 -18.28
C ASN A 84 -1.47 1.02 -18.91
N LEU A 85 -1.60 2.14 -18.19
CA LEU A 85 -2.27 3.37 -18.67
C LEU A 85 -1.33 4.15 -19.60
N LYS A 86 -1.38 3.86 -20.91
CA LYS A 86 -0.37 4.34 -21.87
C LYS A 86 -0.71 5.66 -22.55
N THR A 87 -1.96 6.11 -22.54
CA THR A 87 -2.37 7.34 -23.23
C THR A 87 -2.60 8.50 -22.26
N VAL A 88 -2.50 9.73 -22.78
CA VAL A 88 -2.81 10.95 -22.02
C VAL A 88 -4.27 10.97 -21.55
N SER A 89 -5.19 10.49 -22.39
CA SER A 89 -6.62 10.41 -22.06
C SER A 89 -6.89 9.46 -20.89
N ASP A 90 -6.24 8.29 -20.89
CA ASP A 90 -6.41 7.29 -19.83
C ASP A 90 -5.89 7.84 -18.49
N LEU A 91 -4.69 8.42 -18.49
CA LEU A 91 -4.09 9.02 -17.29
C LEU A 91 -4.94 10.18 -16.75
N ASN A 92 -5.41 11.06 -17.64
CA ASN A 92 -6.28 12.18 -17.28
C ASN A 92 -7.57 11.69 -16.62
N THR A 93 -8.26 10.77 -17.28
CA THR A 93 -9.54 10.22 -16.81
C THR A 93 -9.36 9.53 -15.47
N PHE A 94 -8.35 8.65 -15.36
CA PHE A 94 -8.08 7.89 -14.15
C PHE A 94 -7.77 8.78 -12.93
N ILE A 95 -6.90 9.78 -13.09
CA ILE A 95 -6.53 10.69 -11.99
C ILE A 95 -7.71 11.58 -11.61
N THR A 96 -8.43 12.11 -12.60
CA THR A 96 -9.61 12.96 -12.37
C THR A 96 -10.70 12.17 -11.63
N ASP A 97 -10.96 10.93 -12.04
CA ASP A 97 -11.91 10.04 -11.40
C ASP A 97 -11.56 9.82 -9.93
N ILE A 98 -10.29 9.49 -9.63
CA ILE A 98 -9.82 9.28 -8.25
C ILE A 98 -10.01 10.52 -7.38
N LEU A 99 -9.63 11.70 -7.88
CA LEU A 99 -9.79 12.96 -7.13
C LEU A 99 -11.27 13.32 -6.89
N SER A 100 -12.15 12.87 -7.78
CA SER A 100 -13.60 13.08 -7.71
C SER A 100 -14.31 12.13 -6.75
N ILE A 101 -13.67 11.01 -6.33
CA ILE A 101 -14.30 10.00 -5.49
C ILE A 101 -14.88 10.66 -4.23
N ARG A 102 -16.18 10.47 -4.08
CA ARG A 102 -16.94 10.82 -2.87
C ARG A 102 -17.07 9.55 -2.05
N THR A 103 -16.58 9.59 -0.82
CA THR A 103 -16.79 8.48 0.10
C THR A 103 -18.27 8.39 0.45
N ALA A 104 -18.79 7.16 0.53
CA ALA A 104 -20.18 6.99 0.93
C ALA A 104 -20.38 7.46 2.38
N PRO A 105 -21.56 8.01 2.70
CA PRO A 105 -21.97 8.13 4.08
C PRO A 105 -22.05 6.74 4.70
N LEU A 106 -21.43 6.57 5.86
CA LEU A 106 -21.65 5.46 6.76
C LEU A 106 -22.96 5.71 7.51
N GLU A 107 -23.87 4.75 7.48
CA GLU A 107 -25.05 4.78 8.34
C GLU A 107 -24.61 4.47 9.77
N THR A 108 -24.94 5.37 10.69
CA THR A 108 -24.59 5.31 12.11
C THR A 108 -25.84 5.50 12.95
N GLU A 109 -25.84 4.88 14.11
CA GLU A 109 -26.94 4.90 15.06
C GLU A 109 -26.39 5.26 16.44
N GLY A 110 -26.87 6.38 17.00
CA GLY A 110 -26.55 6.74 18.38
C GLY A 110 -27.47 6.00 19.36
N LEU A 111 -27.13 6.01 20.64
CA LEU A 111 -27.93 5.35 21.69
C LEU A 111 -29.39 5.79 21.70
N LYS A 112 -29.65 7.08 21.41
CA LYS A 112 -31.00 7.64 21.39
C LYS A 112 -31.80 7.10 20.19
N GLU A 113 -31.17 7.08 19.01
CA GLU A 113 -31.75 6.55 17.79
C GLU A 113 -32.00 5.05 17.93
N PHE A 114 -31.06 4.30 18.50
CA PHE A 114 -31.19 2.87 18.80
C PHE A 114 -32.40 2.56 19.68
N LYS A 115 -32.55 3.29 20.79
CA LYS A 115 -33.73 3.14 21.67
C LYS A 115 -35.04 3.50 20.94
N GLN A 116 -35.03 4.49 20.05
CA GLN A 116 -36.21 4.87 19.28
C GLN A 116 -36.55 3.83 18.21
N ASN A 117 -35.55 3.23 17.57
CA ASN A 117 -35.72 2.23 16.53
C ASN A 117 -36.13 0.87 17.09
N LEU A 118 -35.80 0.55 18.34
CA LEU A 118 -36.26 -0.65 19.04
C LEU A 118 -37.78 -0.69 19.25
N TYR A 119 -38.42 0.46 19.46
CA TYR A 119 -39.83 0.57 19.86
C TYR A 119 -40.70 1.40 18.90
N GLY A 120 -40.11 1.97 17.85
CA GLY A 120 -40.80 2.88 16.93
C GLY A 120 -40.92 2.30 15.52
N ASP A 121 -42.03 2.60 14.83
CA ASP A 121 -42.30 2.13 13.46
C ASP A 121 -41.40 2.73 12.38
N LYS A 122 -40.59 3.76 12.71
CA LYS A 122 -39.73 4.46 11.75
C LYS A 122 -38.26 4.41 12.15
N LEU A 123 -37.47 3.73 11.32
CA LEU A 123 -36.01 3.71 11.39
C LEU A 123 -35.42 5.11 11.17
N ARG A 124 -34.89 5.70 12.24
CA ARG A 124 -34.09 6.93 12.19
C ARG A 124 -32.62 6.56 11.99
N LYS A 125 -32.03 7.05 10.91
CA LYS A 125 -30.63 6.82 10.55
C LYS A 125 -29.87 8.13 10.55
N LYS A 126 -28.60 8.11 10.97
CA LYS A 126 -27.67 9.24 10.83
C LYS A 126 -26.55 8.87 9.89
N ASN A 127 -26.27 9.74 8.93
CA ASN A 127 -25.20 9.54 7.97
C ASN A 127 -23.94 10.28 8.42
N LEU A 128 -22.85 9.55 8.61
CA LEU A 128 -21.53 10.08 8.89
C LEU A 128 -20.65 9.93 7.65
N ARG A 129 -20.00 11.01 7.21
CA ARG A 129 -19.09 10.91 6.06
C ARG A 129 -17.73 10.37 6.52
N ALA A 130 -17.30 9.25 5.96
CA ALA A 130 -16.01 8.64 6.27
C ALA A 130 -15.01 8.91 5.14
N HIS A 131 -14.24 10.00 5.24
CA HIS A 131 -13.30 10.44 4.19
C HIS A 131 -11.89 9.84 4.30
N TYR A 132 -11.48 9.44 5.51
CA TYR A 132 -10.13 8.97 5.80
C TYR A 132 -10.01 7.45 5.76
N ALA A 133 -11.00 6.78 6.38
CA ALA A 133 -11.13 5.34 6.43
C ALA A 133 -12.39 4.91 5.69
N ILE A 134 -12.30 3.88 4.85
CA ILE A 134 -13.45 3.32 4.15
C ILE A 134 -13.50 1.81 4.35
N GLU A 135 -14.73 1.27 4.39
CA GLU A 135 -14.98 -0.16 4.32
C GLU A 135 -15.04 -0.60 2.85
N PHE A 136 -14.28 -1.64 2.51
CA PHE A 136 -14.28 -2.27 1.20
C PHE A 136 -15.49 -3.20 1.00
N GLY A 137 -15.94 -3.85 2.08
CA GLY A 137 -17.05 -4.79 2.05
C GLY A 137 -18.38 -4.13 2.39
N THR A 138 -19.26 -3.90 1.41
CA THR A 138 -20.68 -3.74 1.71
C THR A 138 -21.55 -4.50 0.72
N LYS A 139 -22.60 -5.11 1.30
CA LYS A 139 -23.51 -6.13 0.75
C LYS A 139 -24.31 -5.70 -0.49
N ILE A 140 -24.75 -6.74 -1.22
CA ILE A 140 -25.75 -6.84 -2.32
C ILE A 140 -25.16 -6.90 -3.74
N ASN A 141 -25.33 -8.06 -4.37
CA ASN A 141 -24.98 -8.39 -5.76
C ASN A 141 -25.74 -7.51 -6.77
N THR A 142 -25.18 -6.35 -7.10
CA THR A 142 -25.61 -5.55 -8.27
C THR A 142 -24.38 -5.05 -9.01
N ALA A 143 -24.46 -4.89 -10.33
CA ALA A 143 -23.35 -4.45 -11.18
C ALA A 143 -22.73 -3.10 -10.75
N ASN A 144 -23.48 -2.25 -10.03
CA ASN A 144 -22.98 -0.98 -9.51
C ASN A 144 -21.96 -1.14 -8.36
N ASN A 145 -21.95 -2.28 -7.67
CA ASN A 145 -21.04 -2.51 -6.53
C ASN A 145 -19.63 -2.95 -6.97
N SER A 146 -19.49 -3.66 -8.10
CA SER A 146 -18.16 -4.03 -8.61
C SER A 146 -17.38 -2.80 -9.09
N ALA A 147 -18.04 -1.88 -9.81
CA ALA A 147 -17.46 -0.61 -10.22
C ALA A 147 -17.00 0.23 -9.00
N ARG A 148 -17.80 0.25 -7.94
CA ARG A 148 -17.44 0.91 -6.69
C ARG A 148 -16.20 0.29 -6.03
N GLN A 149 -16.11 -1.03 -5.96
CA GLN A 149 -14.95 -1.73 -5.38
C GLN A 149 -13.67 -1.44 -6.18
N ILE A 150 -13.76 -1.42 -7.51
CA ILE A 150 -12.66 -1.03 -8.39
C ILE A 150 -12.21 0.39 -8.07
N ASN A 151 -13.14 1.34 -8.00
CA ASN A 151 -12.83 2.74 -7.70
C ASN A 151 -12.21 2.91 -6.31
N ILE A 152 -12.70 2.19 -5.29
CA ILE A 152 -12.13 2.23 -3.93
C ILE A 152 -10.71 1.67 -3.92
N ARG A 153 -10.46 0.55 -4.62
CA ARG A 153 -9.11 -0.03 -4.74
C ARG A 153 -8.16 0.95 -5.43
N GLN A 154 -8.57 1.53 -6.55
CA GLN A 154 -7.79 2.51 -7.30
C GLN A 154 -7.47 3.75 -6.45
N ALA A 155 -8.45 4.25 -5.69
CA ALA A 155 -8.25 5.35 -4.76
C ALA A 155 -7.26 5.01 -3.64
N PHE A 156 -7.35 3.82 -3.05
CA PHE A 156 -6.45 3.39 -1.99
C PHE A 156 -5.01 3.16 -2.51
N ASN A 157 -4.86 2.72 -3.76
CA ASN A 157 -3.58 2.66 -4.46
C ASN A 157 -3.13 4.01 -5.05
N SER A 158 -3.75 5.11 -4.66
CA SER A 158 -3.35 6.46 -5.04
C SER A 158 -2.67 7.18 -3.86
N PRO A 159 -1.95 8.28 -4.11
CA PRO A 159 -1.43 9.14 -3.04
C PRO A 159 -2.52 9.98 -2.36
N PHE A 160 -3.80 9.79 -2.73
CA PHE A 160 -4.95 10.51 -2.22
C PHE A 160 -5.79 9.63 -1.29
N ARG A 161 -6.82 10.23 -0.68
CA ARG A 161 -7.73 9.52 0.21
C ARG A 161 -8.53 8.46 -0.55
N PRO A 162 -8.89 7.34 0.09
CA PRO A 162 -8.76 7.02 1.52
C PRO A 162 -7.37 6.49 1.91
N PHE A 163 -6.95 6.73 3.16
CA PHE A 163 -5.66 6.26 3.68
C PHE A 163 -5.77 5.03 4.58
N VAL A 164 -6.99 4.65 4.97
CA VAL A 164 -7.27 3.42 5.70
C VAL A 164 -8.37 2.66 4.95
N LEU A 165 -8.12 1.38 4.69
CA LEU A 165 -9.07 0.49 4.06
C LEU A 165 -9.35 -0.68 5.00
N ALA A 166 -10.59 -0.81 5.45
CA ALA A 166 -11.05 -1.97 6.19
C ALA A 166 -11.66 -2.98 5.22
N THR A 167 -11.14 -4.20 5.19
CA THR A 167 -11.64 -5.26 4.31
C THR A 167 -11.93 -6.54 5.11
N THR A 168 -12.92 -7.29 4.63
CA THR A 168 -13.28 -8.61 5.16
C THR A 168 -12.83 -9.70 4.20
N SER A 169 -13.32 -10.94 4.36
CA SER A 169 -13.01 -12.05 3.46
C SER A 169 -13.35 -11.79 1.97
N ILE A 170 -14.21 -10.82 1.69
CA ILE A 170 -14.61 -10.43 0.32
C ILE A 170 -13.44 -9.82 -0.47
N GLY A 171 -12.40 -9.30 0.20
CA GLY A 171 -11.19 -8.78 -0.45
C GLY A 171 -10.04 -9.80 -0.57
N GLN A 172 -10.30 -11.10 -0.38
CA GLN A 172 -9.25 -12.10 -0.22
C GLN A 172 -8.57 -12.58 -1.50
N GLU A 173 -9.18 -12.43 -2.68
CA GLU A 173 -8.63 -12.96 -3.95
C GLU A 173 -8.44 -11.86 -5.02
N GLY A 174 -7.33 -11.91 -5.74
CA GLY A 174 -7.08 -11.08 -6.94
C GLY A 174 -6.90 -9.57 -6.77
N LEU A 175 -6.89 -9.02 -5.55
CA LEU A 175 -6.72 -7.58 -5.31
C LEU A 175 -5.33 -7.23 -4.78
N ASP A 176 -4.75 -6.12 -5.22
CA ASP A 176 -3.46 -5.65 -4.74
C ASP A 176 -3.59 -4.25 -4.14
N PHE A 177 -2.89 -3.99 -3.05
CA PHE A 177 -3.01 -2.76 -2.24
C PHE A 177 -1.64 -2.13 -1.92
N HIS A 178 -0.65 -2.35 -2.78
CA HIS A 178 0.77 -2.20 -2.45
C HIS A 178 1.37 -0.83 -2.77
N PHE A 179 0.78 -0.03 -3.68
CA PHE A 179 1.44 1.18 -4.19
C PHE A 179 1.76 2.19 -3.08
N TYR A 180 0.84 2.41 -2.13
CA TYR A 180 1.01 3.38 -1.04
C TYR A 180 0.71 2.79 0.35
N CYS A 181 0.64 1.47 0.48
CA CYS A 181 0.45 0.80 1.76
C CYS A 181 1.74 0.15 2.27
N LYS A 182 2.04 0.38 3.55
CA LYS A 182 3.13 -0.31 4.28
C LYS A 182 2.71 -0.89 5.63
N LYS A 183 1.46 -0.66 6.04
CA LYS A 183 0.94 -1.08 7.36
C LYS A 183 -0.26 -1.97 7.15
N ILE A 184 -0.24 -3.16 7.74
CA ILE A 184 -1.37 -4.09 7.74
C ILE A 184 -1.82 -4.35 9.17
N PHE A 185 -3.13 -4.28 9.39
CA PHE A 185 -3.75 -4.59 10.68
C PHE A 185 -4.56 -5.87 10.53
N HIS A 186 -4.14 -6.93 11.23
CA HIS A 186 -4.90 -8.16 11.31
C HIS A 186 -5.84 -8.09 12.51
N TRP A 187 -7.05 -7.56 12.28
CA TRP A 187 -8.05 -7.43 13.36
C TRP A 187 -8.43 -8.78 13.95
N ASN A 188 -8.58 -9.80 13.09
CA ASN A 188 -8.77 -11.19 13.47
C ASN A 188 -7.64 -12.04 12.87
N LEU A 189 -7.09 -12.95 13.68
CA LEU A 189 -6.13 -13.95 13.22
C LEU A 189 -6.85 -14.97 12.32
N PRO A 190 -6.31 -15.28 11.13
CA PRO A 190 -6.81 -16.40 10.34
C PRO A 190 -6.54 -17.72 11.06
N SER A 191 -7.33 -18.75 10.74
CA SER A 191 -7.09 -20.11 11.21
C SER A 191 -5.92 -20.78 10.49
N ASN A 192 -5.62 -20.36 9.26
CA ASN A 192 -4.57 -20.93 8.43
C ASN A 192 -3.38 -19.95 8.28
N PRO A 193 -2.12 -20.39 8.51
CA PRO A 193 -0.94 -19.57 8.25
C PRO A 193 -0.81 -19.11 6.79
N VAL A 194 -1.28 -19.92 5.82
CA VAL A 194 -1.27 -19.56 4.40
C VAL A 194 -2.14 -18.33 4.16
N ASP A 195 -3.33 -18.27 4.75
CA ASP A 195 -4.20 -17.08 4.66
C ASP A 195 -3.54 -15.85 5.26
N PHE A 196 -2.73 -16.03 6.31
CA PHE A 196 -1.98 -14.95 6.93
C PHE A 196 -0.94 -14.38 5.96
N GLU A 197 -0.14 -15.25 5.33
CA GLU A 197 0.87 -14.85 4.35
C GLU A 197 0.24 -14.26 3.08
N GLN A 198 -0.87 -14.83 2.59
CA GLN A 198 -1.60 -14.28 1.45
C GLN A 198 -2.16 -12.87 1.71
N ARG A 199 -2.67 -12.60 2.92
CA ARG A 199 -3.15 -11.26 3.33
C ARG A 199 -2.01 -10.24 3.27
N GLU A 200 -0.83 -10.60 3.76
CA GLU A 200 0.35 -9.72 3.70
C GLU A 200 0.90 -9.58 2.28
N GLY A 201 0.81 -10.65 1.49
CA GLY A 201 1.14 -10.65 0.06
C GLY A 201 0.31 -9.68 -0.78
N ARG A 202 -0.75 -9.07 -0.23
CA ARG A 202 -1.53 -8.00 -0.88
C ARG A 202 -0.79 -6.66 -0.90
N ILE A 203 0.12 -6.45 0.07
CA ILE A 203 0.94 -5.25 0.20
C ILE A 203 2.42 -5.51 -0.09
N ASN A 204 2.89 -6.75 0.12
CA ASN A 204 4.23 -7.18 -0.25
C ASN A 204 4.27 -7.62 -1.72
N ARG A 205 4.33 -6.64 -2.63
CA ARG A 205 4.38 -6.87 -4.09
C ARG A 205 5.45 -6.00 -4.74
N TYR A 206 5.83 -6.39 -5.95
CA TYR A 206 6.70 -5.59 -6.82
C TYR A 206 6.25 -4.13 -6.86
N LYS A 207 7.19 -3.18 -6.77
CA LYS A 207 6.94 -1.73 -6.70
C LYS A 207 6.05 -1.26 -5.54
N GLY A 208 5.88 -2.08 -4.50
CA GLY A 208 5.24 -1.65 -3.26
C GLY A 208 5.98 -0.45 -2.63
N LEU A 209 5.27 0.32 -1.80
CA LEU A 209 5.80 1.55 -1.19
C LEU A 209 7.16 1.35 -0.52
N VAL A 210 7.31 0.28 0.27
CA VAL A 210 8.54 -0.02 1.01
C VAL A 210 9.71 -0.28 0.06
N ILE A 211 9.48 -1.06 -0.99
CA ILE A 211 10.50 -1.36 -2.02
C ILE A 211 10.96 -0.07 -2.68
N ARG A 212 10.01 0.78 -3.10
CA ARG A 212 10.34 2.04 -3.75
C ARG A 212 11.12 2.99 -2.84
N GLN A 213 10.77 3.04 -1.55
CA GLN A 213 11.50 3.83 -0.56
C GLN A 213 12.93 3.31 -0.36
N ASN A 214 13.13 2.00 -0.25
CA ASN A 214 14.46 1.41 -0.12
C ASN A 214 15.31 1.62 -1.38
N LEU A 215 14.74 1.43 -2.57
CA LEU A 215 15.42 1.68 -3.85
C LEU A 215 15.80 3.16 -4.00
N ALA A 216 14.86 4.06 -3.71
CA ALA A 216 15.12 5.49 -3.78
C ALA A 216 16.24 5.90 -2.82
N TYR A 217 16.27 5.35 -1.60
CA TYR A 217 17.36 5.61 -0.67
C TYR A 217 18.71 5.07 -1.18
N LYS A 218 18.74 3.80 -1.60
CA LYS A 218 19.97 3.12 -2.04
C LYS A 218 20.60 3.78 -3.27
N TYR A 219 19.77 4.22 -4.22
CA TYR A 219 20.25 4.70 -5.53
C TYR A 219 20.20 6.23 -5.69
N ARG A 220 19.82 7.00 -4.66
CA ARG A 220 19.70 8.47 -4.76
C ARG A 220 20.95 9.18 -5.28
N ASP A 221 22.14 8.66 -4.93
CA ASP A 221 23.42 9.30 -5.25
C ASP A 221 23.98 8.83 -6.62
N ILE A 222 23.41 7.75 -7.17
CA ILE A 222 23.88 7.09 -8.39
C ILE A 222 22.92 7.38 -9.57
N ALA A 223 21.64 7.57 -9.30
CA ALA A 223 20.62 7.78 -10.33
C ALA A 223 20.88 9.11 -11.08
N PRO A 224 21.14 9.10 -12.40
CA PRO A 224 21.51 10.30 -13.13
C PRO A 224 20.33 11.27 -13.27
N ASN A 225 20.47 12.45 -12.69
CA ASN A 225 19.51 13.55 -12.74
C ASN A 225 19.62 14.35 -14.05
N GLU A 226 19.30 13.70 -15.16
CA GLU A 226 19.20 14.37 -16.46
C GLU A 226 17.83 15.05 -16.62
N LYS A 227 17.83 16.27 -17.16
CA LYS A 227 16.59 17.02 -17.41
C LYS A 227 15.68 16.26 -18.35
N GLY A 228 14.43 16.03 -17.92
CA GLY A 228 13.37 15.41 -18.72
C GLY A 228 13.32 13.89 -18.67
N ALA A 229 14.30 13.23 -18.04
CA ALA A 229 14.29 11.78 -17.92
C ALA A 229 13.36 11.30 -16.80
N ASP A 230 12.82 10.09 -16.96
CA ASP A 230 12.13 9.37 -15.90
C ASP A 230 13.14 8.83 -14.87
N ILE A 231 13.08 9.35 -13.66
CA ILE A 231 13.98 8.96 -12.57
C ILE A 231 13.70 7.54 -12.07
N TRP A 232 12.44 7.09 -12.09
CA TRP A 232 12.07 5.77 -11.60
C TRP A 232 12.52 4.69 -12.54
N GLU A 233 12.33 4.88 -13.86
CA GLU A 233 12.87 3.96 -14.87
C GLU A 233 14.39 3.79 -14.72
N LYS A 234 15.10 4.88 -14.44
CA LYS A 234 16.55 4.85 -14.18
C LYS A 234 16.90 4.11 -12.90
N ILE A 235 16.21 4.37 -11.79
CA ILE A 235 16.44 3.66 -10.52
C ILE A 235 16.29 2.16 -10.70
N PHE A 236 15.21 1.70 -11.37
CA PHE A 236 15.00 0.28 -11.62
C PHE A 236 16.07 -0.32 -12.56
N LYS A 237 16.50 0.42 -13.60
CA LYS A 237 17.61 -0.01 -14.48
C LYS A 237 18.95 -0.12 -13.75
N VAL A 238 19.25 0.78 -12.82
CA VAL A 238 20.46 0.72 -11.99
C VAL A 238 20.40 -0.51 -11.08
N ALA A 239 19.26 -0.76 -10.44
CA ALA A 239 19.05 -1.93 -9.60
C ALA A 239 19.22 -3.25 -10.37
N GLU A 240 18.70 -3.31 -11.60
CA GLU A 240 18.85 -4.46 -12.50
C GLU A 240 20.32 -4.69 -12.90
N LYS A 241 21.07 -3.62 -13.23
CA LYS A 241 22.51 -3.71 -13.55
C LYS A 241 23.36 -4.15 -12.37
N GLU A 242 23.07 -3.68 -11.16
CA GLU A 242 23.76 -4.12 -9.95
C GLU A 242 23.56 -5.62 -9.73
N LYS A 243 22.31 -6.11 -9.85
CA LYS A 243 22.03 -7.55 -9.75
C LYS A 243 22.82 -8.34 -10.79
N ALA A 244 22.84 -7.89 -12.05
CA ALA A 244 23.57 -8.57 -13.12
C ALA A 244 25.08 -8.65 -12.88
N SER A 245 25.64 -7.74 -12.08
CA SER A 245 27.07 -7.69 -11.73
C SER A 245 27.39 -8.38 -10.40
N SER A 246 26.39 -8.93 -9.71
CA SER A 246 26.57 -9.57 -8.40
C SER A 246 27.31 -10.91 -8.50
N SER A 247 28.04 -11.27 -7.44
CA SER A 247 28.81 -12.53 -7.38
C SER A 247 27.95 -13.79 -7.45
N PHE A 248 26.64 -13.68 -7.17
CA PHE A 248 25.69 -14.78 -7.24
C PHE A 248 24.41 -14.34 -7.99
N PRO A 249 24.42 -14.34 -9.34
CA PRO A 249 23.28 -13.94 -10.14
C PRO A 249 22.20 -15.03 -10.08
N CYS A 250 21.41 -15.02 -9.02
CA CYS A 250 20.29 -15.93 -8.84
C CYS A 250 18.97 -15.19 -9.05
N ASP A 251 18.04 -15.81 -9.81
CA ASP A 251 16.71 -15.24 -10.01
C ASP A 251 15.79 -15.31 -8.80
N LEU A 252 16.17 -16.09 -7.78
CA LEU A 252 15.49 -16.11 -6.48
C LEU A 252 15.59 -14.77 -5.74
N ILE A 253 16.64 -13.99 -6.01
CA ILE A 253 16.76 -12.62 -5.50
C ILE A 253 16.33 -11.68 -6.62
N PRO A 254 15.12 -11.10 -6.57
CA PRO A 254 14.75 -10.11 -7.57
C PRO A 254 15.58 -8.84 -7.37
N PHE A 255 15.87 -8.12 -8.46
CA PHE A 255 16.69 -6.89 -8.44
C PHE A 255 16.08 -5.76 -7.59
N TRP A 256 14.77 -5.82 -7.33
CA TRP A 256 14.05 -4.88 -6.48
C TRP A 256 14.08 -5.27 -5.00
N HIS A 257 14.64 -6.43 -4.64
CA HIS A 257 14.93 -6.77 -3.26
C HIS A 257 16.19 -6.00 -2.81
N THR A 258 16.04 -5.26 -1.72
CA THR A 258 17.14 -4.49 -1.11
C THR A 258 17.06 -4.66 0.39
N GLU A 259 18.21 -4.60 1.06
CA GLU A 259 18.25 -4.60 2.51
C GLU A 259 17.44 -3.41 3.05
N PRO A 260 16.64 -3.61 4.12
CA PRO A 260 15.80 -2.56 4.66
C PRO A 260 16.69 -1.44 5.23
N VAL A 261 16.57 -0.25 4.66
CA VAL A 261 17.29 0.91 5.17
C VAL A 261 16.56 1.45 6.40
N ALA A 262 17.29 1.67 7.51
CA ALA A 262 16.76 2.33 8.71
C ALA A 262 15.42 1.72 9.23
N GLY A 263 15.26 0.40 9.13
CA GLY A 263 14.04 -0.29 9.56
C GLY A 263 12.82 -0.07 8.66
N LEU A 264 13.00 0.39 7.41
CA LEU A 264 11.93 0.48 6.40
C LEU A 264 11.49 -0.91 5.96
N SER A 265 10.48 -1.44 6.65
CA SER A 265 9.81 -2.70 6.33
C SER A 265 8.29 -2.53 6.28
N ILE A 266 7.62 -3.56 5.77
CA ILE A 266 6.18 -3.71 5.97
C ILE A 266 5.95 -3.93 7.47
N GLN A 267 4.96 -3.22 8.01
CA GLN A 267 4.62 -3.25 9.43
C GLN A 267 3.33 -4.03 9.63
N ARG A 268 3.43 -5.13 10.37
CA ARG A 268 2.30 -5.95 10.81
C ARG A 268 1.84 -5.50 12.19
N PHE A 269 0.55 -5.24 12.32
CA PHE A 269 -0.10 -4.94 13.59
C PHE A 269 -1.15 -6.02 13.89
N VAL A 270 -1.07 -6.60 15.08
CA VAL A 270 -2.04 -7.54 15.62
C VAL A 270 -2.46 -7.04 17.00
N PRO A 271 -3.74 -6.70 17.23
CA PRO A 271 -4.20 -6.27 18.55
C PRO A 271 -4.28 -7.48 19.49
N LEU A 272 -3.22 -7.69 20.27
CA LEU A 272 -3.15 -8.75 21.28
C LEU A 272 -3.58 -8.19 22.64
N TYR A 273 -4.72 -8.66 23.15
CA TYR A 273 -5.25 -8.23 24.45
C TYR A 273 -4.69 -9.10 25.59
N PRO A 274 -4.38 -8.51 26.77
CA PRO A 274 -3.98 -9.27 27.94
C PRO A 274 -4.99 -10.37 28.28
N PHE A 275 -4.50 -11.57 28.62
CA PHE A 275 -5.30 -12.75 28.94
C PHE A 275 -6.21 -13.27 27.81
N SER A 276 -6.04 -12.79 26.56
CA SER A 276 -6.71 -13.38 25.40
C SER A 276 -6.01 -14.65 24.94
N ARG A 277 -6.80 -15.63 24.49
CA ARG A 277 -6.32 -16.81 23.75
C ARG A 277 -5.64 -16.44 22.42
N ASP A 278 -5.84 -15.21 21.94
CA ASP A 278 -5.24 -14.74 20.70
C ASP A 278 -3.72 -14.61 20.79
N ARG A 279 -3.15 -14.46 21.99
CA ARG A 279 -1.69 -14.45 22.17
C ARG A 279 -1.09 -15.82 21.85
N GLU A 280 -1.61 -16.87 22.49
CA GLU A 280 -1.18 -18.25 22.24
C GLU A 280 -1.39 -18.65 20.77
N ARG A 281 -2.55 -18.30 20.20
CA ARG A 281 -2.86 -18.56 18.78
C ARG A 281 -1.91 -17.84 17.84
N TYR A 282 -1.53 -16.60 18.15
CA TYR A 282 -0.59 -15.86 17.33
C TYR A 282 0.79 -16.51 17.35
N ASP A 283 1.28 -16.89 18.53
CA ASP A 283 2.58 -17.55 18.68
C ASP A 283 2.62 -18.90 17.94
N GLU A 284 1.55 -19.68 18.04
CA GLU A 284 1.36 -20.93 17.28
C GLU A 284 1.33 -20.66 15.78
N LEU A 285 0.58 -19.66 15.32
CA LEU A 285 0.47 -19.31 13.91
C LEU A 285 1.82 -18.89 13.32
N ILE A 286 2.62 -18.11 14.05
CA ILE A 286 3.96 -17.71 13.61
C ILE A 286 4.92 -18.92 13.56
N ARG A 287 4.79 -19.85 14.51
CA ARG A 287 5.57 -21.09 14.50
C ARG A 287 5.22 -21.95 13.29
N ILE A 288 3.94 -22.17 13.02
CA ILE A 288 3.49 -22.97 11.85
C ILE A 288 3.88 -22.27 10.55
N LEU A 289 3.77 -20.94 10.46
CA LEU A 289 4.21 -20.18 9.29
C LEU A 289 5.72 -20.38 9.01
N SER A 290 6.54 -20.52 10.06
CA SER A 290 7.97 -20.79 9.91
C SER A 290 8.23 -22.18 9.33
N PHE A 291 7.48 -23.19 9.77
CA PHE A 291 7.53 -24.53 9.17
C PHE A 291 7.01 -24.53 7.73
N TYR A 292 5.91 -23.83 7.46
CA TYR A 292 5.37 -23.69 6.12
C TYR A 292 6.43 -23.17 5.13
N ARG A 293 7.15 -22.10 5.51
CA ARG A 293 8.27 -21.54 4.72
C ARG A 293 9.43 -22.51 4.52
N LEU A 294 9.71 -23.34 5.52
CA LEU A 294 10.76 -24.36 5.44
C LEU A 294 10.37 -25.51 4.49
N THR A 295 9.10 -25.91 4.52
CA THR A 295 8.58 -26.96 3.64
C THR A 295 8.29 -26.48 2.21
N PHE A 296 8.45 -25.17 1.95
CA PHE A 296 8.13 -24.58 0.65
C PHE A 296 8.96 -25.23 -0.47
N GLY A 297 8.28 -25.68 -1.52
CA GLY A 297 8.90 -26.40 -2.63
C GLY A 297 9.07 -27.92 -2.43
N GLN A 298 8.72 -28.47 -1.26
CA GLN A 298 8.71 -29.92 -1.02
C GLN A 298 7.38 -30.55 -1.47
N PRO A 299 7.37 -31.84 -1.87
CA PRO A 299 6.13 -32.60 -2.08
C PRO A 299 5.41 -32.83 -0.74
N ARG A 300 4.08 -32.74 -0.74
CA ARG A 300 3.21 -32.95 0.45
C ARG A 300 3.57 -32.08 1.67
N GLN A 301 3.59 -30.77 1.44
CA GLN A 301 3.98 -29.76 2.43
C GLN A 301 3.19 -29.86 3.74
N ASP A 302 1.87 -30.08 3.66
CA ASP A 302 1.00 -30.17 4.83
C ASP A 302 1.39 -31.34 5.75
N GLU A 303 1.66 -32.53 5.18
CA GLU A 303 2.10 -33.72 5.94
C GLU A 303 3.45 -33.47 6.63
N LEU A 304 4.36 -32.74 5.95
CA LEU A 304 5.68 -32.42 6.50
C LEU A 304 5.59 -31.38 7.62
N ILE A 305 4.71 -30.39 7.51
CA ILE A 305 4.45 -29.41 8.57
C ILE A 305 3.88 -30.10 9.81
N GLU A 306 2.90 -31.00 9.63
CA GLU A 306 2.33 -31.78 10.73
C GLU A 306 3.39 -32.66 11.40
N ALA A 307 4.23 -33.34 10.62
CA ALA A 307 5.33 -34.15 11.13
C ALA A 307 6.32 -33.31 11.96
N LEU A 308 6.80 -32.19 11.42
CA LEU A 308 7.73 -31.26 12.09
C LEU A 308 7.12 -30.66 13.37
N HIS A 309 5.82 -30.36 13.35
CA HIS A 309 5.09 -29.86 14.50
C HIS A 309 4.97 -30.92 15.61
N SER A 310 4.65 -32.17 15.25
CA SER A 310 4.47 -33.27 16.20
C SER A 310 5.76 -33.69 16.91
N ILE A 311 6.92 -33.49 16.27
CA ILE A 311 8.24 -33.85 16.81
C ILE A 311 8.71 -32.85 17.89
N GLY A 312 8.11 -31.66 17.99
CA GLY A 312 8.48 -30.69 19.02
C GLY A 312 9.96 -30.31 18.93
N ILE A 313 10.41 -29.90 17.74
CA ILE A 313 11.82 -29.65 17.41
C ILE A 313 12.45 -28.74 18.47
N ALA A 314 13.38 -29.30 19.25
CA ALA A 314 14.26 -28.57 20.15
C ALA A 314 15.16 -27.63 19.34
N GLU A 315 15.61 -26.52 19.95
CA GLU A 315 16.40 -25.48 19.26
C GLU A 315 17.64 -26.06 18.54
N GLU A 316 18.22 -27.13 19.09
CA GLU A 316 19.36 -27.89 18.56
C GLU A 316 19.06 -28.60 17.22
N MET A 317 17.82 -29.05 16.97
CA MET A 317 17.42 -29.72 15.72
C MET A 317 17.12 -28.73 14.59
N LYS A 318 16.93 -27.43 14.87
CA LYS A 318 16.72 -26.42 13.83
C LYS A 318 17.93 -26.32 12.90
N GLU A 319 19.14 -26.35 13.46
CA GLU A 319 20.38 -26.28 12.68
C GLU A 319 20.55 -27.49 11.75
N GLU A 320 20.16 -28.69 12.18
CA GLU A 320 20.19 -29.87 11.32
C GLU A 320 19.12 -29.84 10.23
N LEU A 321 17.92 -29.35 10.54
CA LEU A 321 16.86 -29.15 9.54
C LEU A 321 17.27 -28.14 8.47
N TYR A 322 17.95 -27.04 8.83
CA TYR A 322 18.48 -26.09 7.85
C TYR A 322 19.50 -26.71 6.88
N LYS A 323 20.22 -27.78 7.29
CA LYS A 323 21.13 -28.52 6.40
C LYS A 323 20.40 -29.47 5.45
N LEU A 324 19.21 -29.93 5.83
CA LEU A 324 18.43 -30.91 5.06
C LEU A 324 17.45 -30.25 4.06
N VAL A 325 17.16 -28.98 4.24
CA VAL A 325 16.19 -28.24 3.43
C VAL A 325 16.90 -27.55 2.26
N ILE A 326 16.29 -27.60 1.08
CA ILE A 326 16.72 -26.78 -0.05
C ILE A 326 16.47 -25.32 0.31
N ASN A 327 17.54 -24.61 0.67
CA ASN A 327 17.46 -23.20 1.02
C ASN A 327 17.28 -22.35 -0.25
N LEU A 328 16.03 -21.99 -0.54
CA LEU A 328 15.67 -21.05 -1.61
C LEU A 328 15.59 -19.59 -1.12
N SER A 329 16.05 -19.30 0.10
CA SER A 329 16.01 -17.94 0.63
C SER A 329 16.99 -17.03 -0.11
N PRO A 330 16.60 -15.77 -0.43
CA PRO A 330 17.47 -14.82 -1.11
C PRO A 330 18.72 -14.48 -0.31
N VAL A 331 18.57 -14.29 1.00
CA VAL A 331 19.62 -13.90 1.94
C VAL A 331 19.31 -14.56 3.28
N VAL A 332 20.30 -15.20 3.90
CA VAL A 332 20.19 -15.64 5.29
C VAL A 332 20.54 -14.45 6.18
N PHE A 333 19.53 -13.73 6.65
CA PHE A 333 19.73 -12.69 7.67
C PHE A 333 20.06 -13.38 9.00
N MET A 334 21.35 -13.46 9.35
CA MET A 334 21.78 -13.73 10.72
C MET A 334 21.33 -12.53 11.56
N ARG A 335 20.31 -12.70 12.39
CA ARG A 335 19.98 -11.68 13.40
C ARG A 335 21.15 -11.64 14.38
N GLU A 336 21.88 -10.54 14.43
CA GLU A 336 22.58 -10.18 15.66
C GLU A 336 21.49 -9.95 16.72
N GLU A 337 21.60 -10.67 17.84
CA GLU A 337 20.73 -10.51 18.99
C GLU A 337 20.88 -9.09 19.53
N VAL A 338 19.99 -8.19 19.11
CA VAL A 338 19.79 -6.93 19.82
C VAL A 338 18.92 -7.26 21.03
N CYS A 339 19.58 -7.44 22.17
CA CYS A 339 18.96 -7.35 23.48
C CYS A 339 18.37 -5.94 23.64
N GLU A 340 17.07 -5.78 23.41
CA GLU A 340 16.32 -4.65 23.95
C GLU A 340 15.30 -5.20 24.96
N GLU A 341 15.77 -5.33 26.20
CA GLU A 341 14.88 -5.18 27.35
C GLU A 341 14.30 -3.77 27.30
N VAL A 342 12.99 -3.67 27.12
CA VAL A 342 12.27 -2.43 27.44
C VAL A 342 11.22 -2.79 28.47
N ILE A 343 11.45 -2.26 29.68
CA ILE A 343 10.60 -2.28 30.88
C ILE A 343 9.31 -1.50 30.63
#